data_AF-A0A7J7X3G4-F1
#
_entry.id   AF-A0A7J7X3G4-F1
#
_cell.length_a   1.000
_cell.length_b   1.000
_cell.length_c   1.000
_cell.angle_alpha   90.00
_cell.angle_beta   90.00
_cell.angle_gamma   90.00
#
_symmetry.space_group_name_H-M   'P 1'
#
loop_
_entity.id
_entity.type
_entity.pdbx_description
1 polymer ?
#
loop_
_entity_poly.entity_id
_entity_poly.type
_entity_poly.pdbx_seq_one_letter_code
_entity_poly.pdbx_strand_id
1 'polypeptide(L)'
;MASEELYEVERIVDKRKNKKGKTEYLVRWKGYESEDDTWEPEQHLVNCEEYIHDFNRHHTEKQKESTLTRTNRTSPNNARKQISRSTNSNFSKTSPKSLVIGKDHESKNSQLFAASQKFRKNTAPSLSNRKNMDLAKSGTSPFMDALTANGTTNIQTSVTGVTAGKRKFLEERRDQPFDKRLRFSVRQTESAYRYRDIVVRKQDGFTHILLSTKSSENNSLNPEVMKEVQSALSTAAADDSKLVLLSAVGSVFCCGLDFIYFIRRLTDDRKRESTKMAEAIRNFVNTFIQFKKPIIVAVNGPAIGLGASILPLCDVVWANEKAWFQTPYTTFGQSPDGCSTVMFPKIMGGASANEMLLSGRKLTAQEACGKGLVSQVFWPGTFTQEVMVRIKELASCNPVVLEESKALVRCNMKVELEQANERECEVLKKIWGSAQGMDSMLKYLQRKIDEF
;
A
#
# COMPACT_ATOMS: atom_id res chain seq x y z
N MET A 1 6.33 -9.16 -32.18
CA MET A 1 6.91 -9.92 -31.06
C MET A 1 8.37 -10.16 -31.38
N ALA A 2 9.28 -9.49 -30.67
CA ALA A 2 10.65 -9.97 -30.54
C ALA A 2 10.68 -10.73 -29.22
N SER A 3 11.18 -11.96 -29.22
CA SER A 3 11.49 -12.67 -27.98
C SER A 3 12.61 -11.91 -27.27
N GLU A 4 12.39 -11.55 -26.01
CA GLU A 4 13.52 -11.30 -25.11
C GLU A 4 14.26 -12.63 -24.98
N GLU A 5 15.42 -12.73 -25.63
CA GLU A 5 16.33 -13.85 -25.40
C GLU A 5 16.81 -13.75 -23.95
N LEU A 6 16.29 -14.64 -23.11
CA LEU A 6 16.65 -14.73 -21.70
C LEU A 6 17.95 -15.51 -21.58
N TYR A 7 19.07 -14.80 -21.51
CA TYR A 7 20.39 -15.37 -21.27
C TYR A 7 20.47 -15.84 -19.81
N GLU A 8 20.77 -17.13 -19.60
CA GLU A 8 20.87 -17.72 -18.26
C GLU A 8 22.32 -17.61 -17.75
N VAL A 9 22.50 -17.22 -16.49
CA VAL A 9 23.82 -17.16 -15.84
C VAL A 9 24.23 -18.57 -15.43
N GLU A 10 25.43 -19.00 -15.83
CA GLU A 10 26.04 -20.26 -15.39
C GLU A 10 26.79 -20.08 -14.06
N ARG A 11 27.60 -19.02 -13.96
CA ARG A 11 28.34 -18.67 -12.73
C ARG A 11 28.95 -17.26 -12.80
N ILE A 12 29.32 -16.74 -11.64
CA ILE A 12 30.18 -15.57 -11.53
C ILE A 12 31.65 -16.00 -11.53
N VAL A 13 32.47 -15.31 -12.34
CA VAL A 13 33.88 -15.63 -12.59
C VAL A 13 34.83 -14.71 -11.82
N ASP A 14 34.51 -13.42 -11.72
CA ASP A 14 35.34 -12.40 -11.06
C ASP A 14 34.50 -11.21 -10.57
N LYS A 15 35.08 -10.31 -9.75
CA LYS A 15 34.44 -9.14 -9.15
C LYS A 15 35.38 -7.94 -9.13
N ARG A 16 34.94 -6.81 -9.68
CA ARG A 16 35.70 -5.54 -9.67
C ARG A 16 34.86 -4.37 -9.17
N LYS A 17 35.54 -3.24 -8.91
CA LYS A 17 34.90 -1.93 -8.80
C LYS A 17 35.24 -1.11 -10.04
N ASN A 18 34.22 -0.51 -10.67
CA ASN A 18 34.43 0.36 -11.82
C ASN A 18 34.94 1.75 -11.40
N LYS A 19 35.27 2.60 -12.39
CA LYS A 19 35.77 3.97 -12.16
C LYS A 19 34.82 4.89 -11.37
N LYS A 20 33.56 4.48 -11.15
CA LYS A 20 32.55 5.19 -10.34
C LYS A 20 32.30 4.53 -8.98
N GLY A 21 33.16 3.59 -8.57
CA GLY A 21 33.09 2.89 -7.28
C GLY A 21 32.01 1.81 -7.17
N LYS A 22 31.23 1.56 -8.23
CA LYS A 22 30.18 0.52 -8.24
C LYS A 22 30.78 -0.87 -8.49
N THR A 23 30.20 -1.88 -7.87
CA THR A 23 30.54 -3.30 -8.10
C THR A 23 30.06 -3.75 -9.48
N GLU A 24 30.93 -4.44 -10.20
CA GLU A 24 30.62 -5.21 -11.41
C GLU A 24 31.14 -6.63 -11.21
N TYR A 25 30.41 -7.62 -11.73
CA TYR A 25 30.78 -9.03 -11.72
C TYR A 25 31.02 -9.50 -13.15
N LEU A 26 32.03 -10.34 -13.35
CA LEU A 26 32.26 -11.02 -14.61
C LEU A 26 31.37 -12.26 -14.66
N VAL A 27 30.49 -12.34 -15.65
CA VAL A 27 29.43 -13.34 -15.76
C VAL A 27 29.80 -14.34 -16.84
N ARG A 28 29.72 -15.64 -16.52
CA ARG A 28 29.68 -16.69 -17.54
C ARG A 28 28.24 -16.99 -17.91
N TRP A 29 27.93 -16.88 -19.20
CA TRP A 29 26.62 -17.19 -19.75
C TRP A 29 26.53 -18.67 -20.11
N LYS A 30 25.40 -19.29 -19.77
CA LYS A 30 25.19 -20.74 -19.96
C LYS A 30 25.12 -21.09 -21.44
N GLY A 31 26.03 -21.96 -21.88
CA GLY A 31 26.15 -22.37 -23.28
C GLY A 31 27.02 -21.46 -24.14
N TYR A 32 27.76 -20.53 -23.54
CA TYR A 32 28.73 -19.65 -24.19
C TYR A 32 30.16 -19.95 -23.72
N GLU A 33 31.15 -19.58 -24.51
CA GLU A 33 32.56 -19.82 -24.15
C GLU A 33 33.12 -18.68 -23.30
N SER A 34 34.32 -18.86 -22.73
CA SER A 34 34.94 -17.84 -21.86
C SER A 34 35.31 -16.53 -22.55
N GLU A 35 35.23 -16.48 -23.89
CA GLU A 35 35.43 -15.27 -24.68
C GLU A 35 34.20 -14.34 -24.65
N ASP A 36 33.01 -14.90 -24.35
CA ASP A 36 31.73 -14.19 -24.27
C ASP A 36 31.42 -13.66 -22.84
N ASP A 37 32.32 -13.85 -21.87
CA ASP A 37 32.14 -13.39 -20.49
C ASP A 37 32.00 -11.84 -20.42
N THR A 38 30.86 -11.34 -19.93
CA THR A 38 30.62 -9.88 -19.82
C THR A 38 30.68 -9.36 -18.38
N TRP A 39 31.07 -8.09 -18.24
CA TRP A 39 31.09 -7.40 -16.95
C TRP A 39 29.75 -6.73 -16.68
N GLU A 40 28.88 -7.41 -15.93
CA GLU A 40 27.56 -6.89 -15.57
C GLU A 40 27.58 -6.15 -14.22
N PRO A 41 26.88 -5.02 -14.08
CA PRO A 41 26.63 -4.42 -12.79
C PRO A 41 25.72 -5.32 -11.95
N GLU A 42 25.92 -5.32 -10.63
CA GLU A 42 25.11 -6.06 -9.64
C GLU A 42 23.59 -5.87 -9.83
N GLN A 43 23.18 -4.71 -10.36
CA GLN A 43 21.78 -4.33 -10.65
C GLN A 43 21.14 -5.07 -11.84
N HIS A 44 21.92 -5.76 -12.67
CA HIS A 44 21.40 -6.61 -13.76
C HIS A 44 21.23 -8.07 -13.34
N LEU A 45 21.81 -8.47 -12.19
CA LEU A 45 21.91 -9.86 -11.74
C LEU A 45 20.94 -10.20 -10.59
N VAL A 46 19.89 -9.40 -10.41
CA VAL A 46 18.91 -9.50 -9.30
C VAL A 46 18.17 -10.85 -9.29
N ASN A 47 18.01 -11.50 -10.45
CA ASN A 47 17.41 -12.83 -10.55
C ASN A 47 18.45 -13.97 -10.43
N CYS A 48 19.71 -13.64 -10.13
CA CYS A 48 20.86 -14.53 -10.13
C CYS A 48 21.75 -14.34 -8.87
N GLU A 49 21.17 -13.80 -7.79
CA GLU A 49 21.88 -13.47 -6.55
C GLU A 49 22.55 -14.70 -5.90
N GLU A 50 22.01 -15.90 -6.08
CA GLU A 50 22.59 -17.16 -5.59
C GLU A 50 24.03 -17.35 -6.09
N TYR A 51 24.30 -17.12 -7.38
CA TYR A 51 25.65 -17.22 -7.95
C TYR A 51 26.60 -16.13 -7.41
N ILE A 52 26.07 -14.95 -7.07
CA ILE A 52 26.84 -13.88 -6.43
C ILE A 52 27.18 -14.26 -4.98
N HIS A 53 26.24 -14.83 -4.22
CA HIS A 53 26.48 -15.31 -2.87
C HIS A 53 27.50 -16.45 -2.84
N ASP A 54 27.37 -17.42 -3.73
CA ASP A 54 28.29 -18.55 -3.86
C ASP A 54 29.71 -18.10 -4.24
N PHE A 55 29.85 -17.16 -5.18
CA PHE A 55 31.16 -16.58 -5.51
C PHE A 55 31.78 -15.84 -4.32
N ASN A 56 31.02 -14.96 -3.65
CA ASN A 56 31.54 -14.18 -2.52
C ASN A 56 31.94 -15.08 -1.34
N ARG A 57 31.24 -16.20 -1.11
CA ARG A 57 31.59 -17.21 -0.09
C ARG A 57 32.98 -17.80 -0.35
N HIS A 58 33.18 -18.43 -1.51
CA HIS A 58 34.45 -19.05 -1.90
C HIS A 58 35.60 -18.04 -2.02
N HIS A 59 35.33 -16.82 -2.50
CA HIS A 59 36.35 -15.77 -2.59
C HIS A 59 36.82 -15.29 -1.21
N THR A 60 35.91 -15.21 -0.23
CA THR A 60 36.25 -14.85 1.16
C THR A 60 37.06 -15.95 1.84
N GLU A 61 36.74 -17.22 1.58
CA GLU A 61 37.49 -18.38 2.09
C GLU A 61 38.91 -18.41 1.53
N LYS A 62 39.10 -18.25 0.21
CA LYS A 62 40.43 -18.14 -0.42
C LYS A 62 41.25 -16.95 0.10
N GLN A 63 40.63 -15.83 0.43
CA GLN A 63 41.33 -14.70 1.07
C GLN A 63 41.77 -15.01 2.52
N LYS A 64 40.99 -15.76 3.30
CA LYS A 64 41.40 -16.22 4.64
C LYS A 64 42.56 -17.21 4.56
N GLU A 65 42.50 -18.16 3.63
CA GLU A 65 43.51 -19.21 3.45
C GLU A 65 44.85 -18.66 2.92
N SER A 66 44.82 -17.70 1.98
CA SER A 66 46.01 -16.95 1.55
C SER A 66 46.60 -16.03 2.63
N THR A 67 45.79 -15.60 3.61
CA THR A 67 46.29 -14.83 4.78
C THR A 67 46.97 -15.76 5.80
N LEU A 68 46.38 -16.93 6.07
CA LEU A 68 46.93 -17.95 6.98
C LEU A 68 48.26 -18.55 6.48
N THR A 69 48.39 -18.79 5.17
CA THR A 69 49.65 -19.27 4.56
C THR A 69 50.77 -18.21 4.58
N ARG A 70 50.42 -16.93 4.66
CA ARG A 70 51.37 -15.81 4.77
C ARG A 70 51.89 -15.60 6.20
N THR A 71 51.13 -15.97 7.24
CA THR A 71 51.57 -15.90 8.65
C THR A 71 52.56 -17.00 9.06
N ASN A 72 52.63 -18.11 8.31
CA ASN A 72 53.56 -19.22 8.60
C ASN A 72 54.97 -19.04 7.97
N ARG A 73 55.32 -17.83 7.49
CA ARG A 73 56.64 -17.50 6.93
C ARG A 73 57.29 -16.29 7.61
N THR A 74 57.53 -16.38 8.91
CA THR A 74 58.50 -15.52 9.63
C THR A 74 59.36 -16.37 10.56
N SER A 75 60.64 -16.48 10.22
CA SER A 75 61.66 -17.14 11.06
C SER A 75 62.02 -16.27 12.29
N PRO A 76 62.50 -16.87 13.39
CA PRO A 76 62.69 -16.15 14.64
C PRO A 76 64.02 -15.39 14.68
N ASN A 77 64.01 -14.13 15.14
CA ASN A 77 65.15 -13.60 15.90
C ASN A 77 64.84 -12.35 16.73
N ASN A 78 65.49 -12.31 17.91
CA ASN A 78 65.63 -11.22 18.88
C ASN A 78 64.56 -11.06 19.96
N ALA A 79 64.75 -11.81 21.04
CA ALA A 79 64.22 -11.48 22.37
C ALA A 79 65.13 -10.47 23.10
N ARG A 80 64.56 -9.44 23.73
CA ARG A 80 65.19 -8.79 24.90
C ARG A 80 64.16 -8.22 25.88
N LYS A 81 64.32 -8.60 27.15
CA LYS A 81 63.49 -8.22 28.31
C LYS A 81 63.48 -6.71 28.60
N GLN A 82 62.42 -6.23 29.25
CA GLN A 82 62.50 -5.57 30.58
C GLN A 82 61.16 -5.73 31.37
N ILE A 83 61.22 -5.56 32.70
CA ILE A 83 60.22 -6.02 33.69
C ILE A 83 60.07 -4.99 34.82
N SER A 84 58.84 -4.83 35.36
CA SER A 84 58.46 -4.22 36.68
C SER A 84 58.64 -2.69 36.84
N ARG A 85 58.02 -1.98 37.81
CA ARG A 85 57.39 -2.33 39.12
C ARG A 85 56.09 -1.56 39.42
N SER A 86 55.39 -1.99 40.48
CA SER A 86 54.25 -1.37 41.15
C SER A 86 54.59 -0.83 42.56
N THR A 87 53.74 0.04 43.12
CA THR A 87 53.62 0.31 44.58
C THR A 87 52.19 0.74 44.99
N ASN A 88 51.75 0.34 46.18
CA ASN A 88 50.44 0.66 46.82
C ASN A 88 50.45 2.09 47.43
N SER A 89 49.40 2.71 48.02
CA SER A 89 48.21 2.25 48.78
C SER A 89 47.10 3.35 48.72
N ASN A 90 46.01 3.46 49.51
CA ASN A 90 45.57 2.85 50.78
C ASN A 90 44.01 2.90 50.97
N PHE A 91 43.49 2.67 52.19
CA PHE A 91 42.06 2.58 52.55
C PHE A 91 41.67 3.46 53.76
N SER A 92 40.40 3.89 53.88
CA SER A 92 39.59 3.79 55.12
C SER A 92 38.09 4.13 54.91
N LYS A 93 37.21 3.46 55.67
CA LYS A 93 35.75 3.72 55.81
C LYS A 93 35.45 3.96 57.30
N THR A 94 34.44 4.78 57.63
CA THR A 94 33.54 4.55 58.80
C THR A 94 32.29 5.45 58.80
N SER A 95 31.19 4.92 59.32
CA SER A 95 29.97 5.58 59.84
C SER A 95 29.55 4.78 61.11
N PRO A 96 28.39 4.96 61.80
CA PRO A 96 27.34 6.00 61.79
C PRO A 96 26.97 6.51 63.22
N LYS A 97 25.89 7.31 63.39
CA LYS A 97 25.03 7.39 64.62
C LYS A 97 23.70 8.15 64.38
N SER A 98 22.76 8.07 65.34
CA SER A 98 21.31 8.30 65.18
C SER A 98 20.67 9.14 66.31
N LEU A 99 19.33 9.34 66.25
CA LEU A 99 18.36 9.89 67.26
C LEU A 99 18.23 11.45 67.35
N VAL A 100 17.08 12.08 67.71
CA VAL A 100 15.62 11.76 67.64
C VAL A 100 14.76 13.01 68.05
N ILE A 101 13.45 13.09 67.66
CA ILE A 101 12.36 14.00 68.18
C ILE A 101 12.55 15.54 67.96
N GLY A 102 11.54 16.38 67.65
CA GLY A 102 10.12 16.18 67.29
C GLY A 102 9.24 17.46 67.45
N LYS A 103 7.97 17.38 67.02
CA LYS A 103 6.79 18.26 67.26
C LYS A 103 6.54 19.58 66.48
N ASP A 104 5.42 19.53 65.75
CA ASP A 104 4.20 20.38 65.83
C ASP A 104 4.28 21.92 65.76
N HIS A 105 3.67 22.50 64.73
CA HIS A 105 2.32 23.08 64.91
C HIS A 105 1.51 23.26 63.62
N GLU A 106 0.22 22.98 63.70
CA GLU A 106 -0.81 23.14 62.67
C GLU A 106 -1.72 24.36 62.99
N SER A 107 -2.34 25.01 61.98
CA SER A 107 -3.67 25.69 61.98
C SER A 107 -3.78 26.80 60.90
N LYS A 108 -4.93 27.16 60.30
CA LYS A 108 -6.31 26.60 60.28
C LYS A 108 -7.15 27.25 59.13
N ASN A 109 -8.11 26.50 58.57
CA ASN A 109 -9.46 26.89 58.06
C ASN A 109 -9.62 28.05 57.03
N SER A 110 -10.70 28.16 56.24
CA SER A 110 -12.04 27.53 56.19
C SER A 110 -12.47 27.29 54.71
N GLN A 111 -13.30 26.30 54.30
CA GLN A 111 -14.75 26.08 54.58
C GLN A 111 -15.62 27.34 54.38
N LEU A 112 -16.84 27.33 53.82
CA LEU A 112 -17.72 26.29 53.22
C LEU A 112 -18.84 27.04 52.43
N PHE A 113 -19.55 26.40 51.50
CA PHE A 113 -21.03 26.38 51.45
C PHE A 113 -21.56 25.47 50.34
N ALA A 114 -22.76 24.93 50.53
CA ALA A 114 -23.40 23.94 49.67
C ALA A 114 -24.84 24.36 49.31
N ALA A 115 -25.38 23.81 48.22
CA ALA A 115 -26.83 23.68 48.03
C ALA A 115 -27.15 22.49 47.11
N SER A 116 -28.14 21.68 47.51
CA SER A 116 -28.79 20.66 46.68
C SER A 116 -30.20 21.11 46.35
N GLN A 117 -30.77 20.66 45.22
CA GLN A 117 -32.23 20.52 45.10
C GLN A 117 -32.63 19.39 44.12
N LYS A 118 -33.76 18.75 44.45
CA LYS A 118 -34.44 17.66 43.71
C LYS A 118 -35.95 17.99 43.64
N PHE A 119 -36.70 17.16 42.90
CA PHE A 119 -38.16 17.20 42.60
C PHE A 119 -38.52 17.99 41.33
N ARG A 120 -39.56 17.63 40.56
CA ARG A 120 -40.65 16.64 40.78
C ARG A 120 -41.13 16.01 39.45
N LYS A 121 -41.72 14.80 39.50
CA LYS A 121 -42.58 14.25 38.44
C LYS A 121 -43.91 15.01 38.37
N ASN A 122 -44.60 14.96 37.23
CA ASN A 122 -46.08 14.87 37.18
C ASN A 122 -46.57 14.13 35.91
N THR A 123 -47.82 13.68 35.93
CA THR A 123 -48.43 12.64 35.08
C THR A 123 -49.42 13.18 34.02
N ALA A 124 -49.83 12.30 33.09
CA ALA A 124 -50.84 12.53 32.04
C ALA A 124 -52.29 12.70 32.58
N PRO A 125 -53.26 13.13 31.73
CA PRO A 125 -54.12 12.20 30.96
C PRO A 125 -54.15 12.53 29.44
N SER A 126 -54.50 11.69 28.45
CA SER A 126 -55.54 10.64 28.23
C SER A 126 -56.85 11.15 27.61
N LEU A 127 -57.54 10.26 26.84
CA LEU A 127 -58.73 10.50 25.97
C LEU A 127 -58.41 11.28 24.66
N SER A 128 -59.00 11.05 23.48
CA SER A 128 -59.77 9.92 22.88
C SER A 128 -59.74 10.12 21.33
N ASN A 129 -60.29 9.31 20.41
CA ASN A 129 -61.20 8.15 20.49
C ASN A 129 -61.03 7.21 19.25
N ARG A 130 -61.84 6.14 19.20
CA ARG A 130 -62.03 5.15 18.12
C ARG A 130 -62.64 5.71 16.83
N LYS A 131 -62.37 5.07 15.69
CA LYS A 131 -63.36 4.20 14.98
C LYS A 131 -62.74 3.32 13.89
N ASN A 132 -63.30 2.12 13.73
CA ASN A 132 -62.94 1.12 12.72
C ASN A 132 -63.42 1.52 11.32
N MET A 133 -62.86 0.88 10.29
CA MET A 133 -63.72 0.07 9.42
C MET A 133 -62.99 -1.20 8.95
N ASP A 134 -63.76 -2.29 8.85
CA ASP A 134 -63.32 -3.64 8.54
C ASP A 134 -63.44 -3.97 7.03
N LEU A 135 -63.11 -5.24 6.73
CA LEU A 135 -63.38 -6.03 5.51
C LEU A 135 -62.46 -5.80 4.28
N ALA A 136 -62.14 -6.83 3.48
CA ALA A 136 -62.03 -8.28 3.72
C ALA A 136 -61.63 -8.98 2.40
N LYS A 137 -60.74 -9.99 2.48
CA LYS A 137 -60.68 -11.18 1.57
C LYS A 137 -60.42 -10.88 0.07
N SER A 138 -60.06 -11.82 -0.81
CA SER A 138 -59.35 -13.12 -0.73
C SER A 138 -59.09 -13.55 -2.18
N GLY A 139 -57.99 -14.23 -2.51
CA GLY A 139 -57.79 -14.74 -3.87
C GLY A 139 -56.48 -15.49 -4.10
N THR A 140 -56.50 -16.80 -3.95
CA THR A 140 -55.39 -17.72 -4.26
C THR A 140 -55.26 -18.05 -5.76
N SER A 141 -54.05 -18.48 -6.12
CA SER A 141 -53.48 -19.03 -7.38
C SER A 141 -54.23 -20.27 -7.97
N PRO A 142 -53.75 -21.08 -8.97
CA PRO A 142 -52.43 -21.16 -9.70
C PRO A 142 -52.50 -21.55 -11.23
N PHE A 143 -51.40 -22.11 -11.82
CA PHE A 143 -51.24 -22.85 -13.14
C PHE A 143 -51.13 -22.01 -14.46
N MET A 144 -50.45 -22.41 -15.58
CA MET A 144 -49.34 -23.36 -15.89
C MET A 144 -48.73 -23.07 -17.32
N ASP A 145 -47.82 -23.92 -17.82
CA ASP A 145 -46.94 -23.79 -19.02
C ASP A 145 -47.57 -23.79 -20.45
N ALA A 146 -46.81 -23.23 -21.42
CA ALA A 146 -46.62 -23.70 -22.83
C ALA A 146 -45.50 -22.86 -23.52
N LEU A 147 -44.33 -23.39 -23.91
CA LEU A 147 -43.96 -24.21 -25.09
C LEU A 147 -43.69 -23.46 -26.43
N THR A 148 -42.41 -23.46 -26.81
CA THR A 148 -41.81 -23.59 -28.18
C THR A 148 -42.32 -22.77 -29.38
N ALA A 149 -41.42 -21.95 -29.94
CA ALA A 149 -41.02 -21.99 -31.37
C ALA A 149 -39.80 -21.09 -31.64
N ASN A 150 -38.75 -21.62 -32.29
CA ASN A 150 -38.06 -20.96 -33.42
C ASN A 150 -36.99 -21.89 -34.02
N GLY A 151 -36.88 -21.86 -35.36
CA GLY A 151 -36.24 -22.93 -36.13
C GLY A 151 -34.73 -22.78 -36.35
N THR A 152 -34.06 -23.92 -36.38
CA THR A 152 -32.70 -24.09 -36.92
C THR A 152 -32.73 -24.14 -38.45
N THR A 153 -31.83 -23.43 -39.12
CA THR A 153 -31.48 -23.66 -40.53
C THR A 153 -30.00 -23.98 -40.68
N ASN A 154 -29.70 -25.23 -41.05
CA ASN A 154 -28.36 -25.65 -41.47
C ASN A 154 -28.18 -25.36 -42.96
N ILE A 155 -27.01 -24.85 -43.34
CA ILE A 155 -26.57 -24.83 -44.74
C ILE A 155 -25.39 -25.81 -44.86
N GLN A 156 -25.60 -26.88 -45.62
CA GLN A 156 -24.52 -27.71 -46.14
C GLN A 156 -23.94 -27.04 -47.39
N THR A 157 -22.61 -27.01 -47.49
CA THR A 157 -21.91 -27.06 -48.77
C THR A 157 -20.78 -28.08 -48.68
N SER A 158 -20.78 -28.99 -49.65
CA SER A 158 -19.74 -30.00 -49.86
C SER A 158 -18.52 -29.38 -50.56
N VAL A 159 -17.37 -30.07 -50.52
CA VAL A 159 -16.60 -30.51 -51.71
C VAL A 159 -15.29 -31.21 -51.29
N THR A 160 -15.07 -32.37 -51.90
CA THR A 160 -13.87 -33.24 -52.05
C THR A 160 -12.55 -32.90 -51.32
N GLY A 161 -11.93 -33.94 -50.73
CA GLY A 161 -10.52 -33.91 -50.33
C GLY A 161 -9.53 -34.20 -51.47
N VAL A 162 -8.27 -33.83 -51.26
CA VAL A 162 -7.11 -34.16 -52.13
C VAL A 162 -5.93 -34.59 -51.24
N THR A 163 -5.13 -35.54 -51.73
CA THR A 163 -4.05 -36.23 -51.02
C THR A 163 -2.68 -35.53 -51.08
N ALA A 164 -1.80 -36.00 -50.19
CA ALA A 164 -0.44 -35.54 -49.88
C ALA A 164 0.48 -35.07 -51.02
N GLY A 165 1.30 -34.04 -50.71
CA GLY A 165 2.52 -33.67 -51.43
C GLY A 165 3.68 -33.35 -50.47
N LYS A 166 4.85 -33.97 -50.66
CA LYS A 166 6.08 -33.77 -49.87
C LYS A 166 7.03 -32.76 -50.52
N ARG A 167 7.95 -32.20 -49.71
CA ARG A 167 9.11 -31.32 -50.03
C ARG A 167 8.75 -29.82 -50.06
N LYS A 168 9.61 -28.88 -49.66
CA LYS A 168 11.08 -28.93 -49.43
C LYS A 168 11.47 -27.89 -48.36
N PHE A 169 12.42 -28.18 -47.49
CA PHE A 169 13.12 -27.15 -46.71
C PHE A 169 13.99 -26.33 -47.68
N LEU A 170 13.95 -25.00 -47.60
CA LEU A 170 14.97 -24.13 -48.17
C LEU A 170 15.34 -23.05 -47.16
N GLU A 171 16.61 -22.70 -47.16
CA GLU A 171 17.31 -21.93 -46.15
C GLU A 171 17.50 -20.49 -46.64
N GLU A 172 16.64 -19.57 -46.21
CA GLU A 172 16.75 -18.14 -46.57
C GLU A 172 16.27 -17.25 -45.42
N ARG A 173 17.20 -16.91 -44.52
CA ARG A 173 17.04 -15.88 -43.47
C ARG A 173 18.33 -15.08 -43.28
N ARG A 174 18.69 -14.31 -44.30
CA ARG A 174 19.48 -13.08 -44.16
C ARG A 174 18.75 -11.96 -44.89
N ASP A 175 18.93 -10.75 -44.40
CA ASP A 175 18.44 -9.49 -44.99
C ASP A 175 16.92 -9.29 -45.05
N GLN A 176 16.32 -9.03 -43.87
CA GLN A 176 15.23 -8.04 -43.77
C GLN A 176 15.74 -6.77 -43.08
N PRO A 177 15.35 -5.57 -43.55
CA PRO A 177 15.86 -4.32 -43.01
C PRO A 177 15.36 -4.10 -41.58
N PHE A 178 16.30 -3.75 -40.70
CA PHE A 178 16.08 -3.56 -39.26
C PHE A 178 15.04 -2.47 -38.98
N ASP A 179 13.82 -2.85 -38.60
CA ASP A 179 12.74 -1.88 -38.32
C ASP A 179 13.04 -1.07 -37.05
N LYS A 180 13.42 0.19 -37.25
CA LYS A 180 13.81 1.12 -36.18
C LYS A 180 12.65 1.56 -35.28
N ARG A 181 11.40 1.14 -35.53
CA ARG A 181 10.22 1.55 -34.72
C ARG A 181 10.08 0.87 -33.35
N LEU A 182 10.89 -0.14 -33.03
CA LEU A 182 10.83 -0.86 -31.75
C LEU A 182 11.84 -0.39 -30.67
N ARG A 183 12.50 0.76 -30.87
CA ARG A 183 13.22 1.47 -29.80
C ARG A 183 12.58 2.81 -29.44
N PHE A 184 11.35 2.78 -28.95
CA PHE A 184 10.88 3.85 -28.07
C PHE A 184 11.56 3.70 -26.71
N SER A 185 12.78 4.23 -26.66
CA SER A 185 13.49 4.53 -25.42
C SER A 185 12.55 5.27 -24.45
N VAL A 186 12.62 4.96 -23.15
CA VAL A 186 11.96 5.73 -22.09
C VAL A 186 12.72 7.04 -21.84
N ARG A 187 12.80 7.86 -22.89
CA ARG A 187 13.33 9.23 -22.96
C ARG A 187 12.49 9.93 -24.04
N GLN A 188 11.95 11.11 -23.73
CA GLN A 188 10.97 11.85 -24.53
C GLN A 188 9.51 11.36 -24.42
N THR A 189 9.00 11.34 -23.18
CA THR A 189 7.80 12.14 -22.90
C THR A 189 8.22 13.38 -22.11
N GLU A 190 7.87 14.56 -22.61
CA GLU A 190 8.26 15.86 -22.03
C GLU A 190 7.42 16.18 -20.80
N SER A 191 7.66 15.48 -19.67
CA SER A 191 7.30 15.86 -18.28
C SER A 191 7.73 14.75 -17.30
N ALA A 192 8.98 14.28 -17.40
CA ALA A 192 9.45 13.14 -16.62
C ALA A 192 9.76 13.48 -15.15
N TYR A 193 8.72 13.73 -14.36
CA TYR A 193 8.81 13.63 -12.90
C TYR A 193 9.15 12.18 -12.53
N ARG A 194 10.43 11.95 -12.20
CA ARG A 194 10.90 10.63 -11.78
C ARG A 194 10.59 10.41 -10.31
N TYR A 195 9.39 9.89 -10.07
CA TYR A 195 8.96 9.40 -8.78
C TYR A 195 9.81 8.21 -8.30
N ARG A 196 9.95 8.07 -6.98
CA ARG A 196 10.72 7.02 -6.31
C ARG A 196 9.84 5.84 -5.90
N ASP A 197 8.67 6.14 -5.37
CA ASP A 197 7.77 5.22 -4.67
C ASP A 197 6.48 4.93 -5.44
N ILE A 198 6.24 5.65 -6.53
CA ILE A 198 5.19 5.37 -7.51
C ILE A 198 5.73 5.26 -8.93
N VAL A 199 5.01 4.55 -9.79
CA VAL A 199 5.24 4.53 -11.24
C VAL A 199 4.04 5.20 -11.92
N VAL A 200 4.29 6.17 -12.79
CA VAL A 200 3.24 6.87 -13.54
C VAL A 200 3.40 6.55 -15.02
N ARG A 201 2.34 6.06 -15.67
CA ARG A 201 2.31 5.75 -17.11
C ARG A 201 1.09 6.41 -17.74
N LYS A 202 1.31 7.25 -18.74
CA LYS A 202 0.25 7.89 -19.52
C LYS A 202 0.10 7.14 -20.84
N GLN A 203 -1.11 6.69 -21.15
CA GLN A 203 -1.40 5.92 -22.36
C GLN A 203 -2.90 5.98 -22.70
N ASP A 204 -3.26 5.84 -23.97
CA ASP A 204 -4.62 5.56 -24.44
C ASP A 204 -5.74 6.46 -23.85
N GLY A 205 -5.44 7.74 -23.54
CA GLY A 205 -6.39 8.69 -22.97
C GLY A 205 -6.56 8.63 -21.45
N PHE A 206 -5.70 7.92 -20.70
CA PHE A 206 -5.72 7.90 -19.24
C PHE A 206 -4.31 7.93 -18.63
N THR A 207 -4.22 8.25 -17.33
CA THR A 207 -2.99 8.13 -16.55
C THR A 207 -3.11 6.99 -15.54
N HIS A 208 -2.18 6.04 -15.61
CA HIS A 208 -2.01 4.93 -14.66
C HIS A 208 -0.99 5.31 -13.59
N ILE A 209 -1.44 5.47 -12.34
CA ILE A 209 -0.60 5.62 -11.16
C ILE A 209 -0.51 4.26 -10.46
N LEU A 210 0.70 3.76 -10.25
CA LEU A 210 0.97 2.52 -9.54
C LEU A 210 1.76 2.80 -8.25
N LEU A 211 1.23 2.38 -7.10
CA LEU A 211 1.99 2.30 -5.86
C LEU A 211 3.07 1.19 -6.00
N SER A 212 4.33 1.51 -5.74
CA SER A 212 5.47 0.59 -5.88
C SER A 212 6.60 1.06 -4.95
N THR A 213 6.29 1.12 -3.65
CA THR A 213 7.14 1.84 -2.68
C THR A 213 8.53 1.24 -2.54
N LYS A 214 9.54 2.12 -2.39
CA LYS A 214 10.95 1.81 -2.11
C LYS A 214 11.41 2.42 -0.80
N SER A 215 10.77 3.48 -0.32
CA SER A 215 10.98 4.09 1.00
C SER A 215 10.25 3.37 2.13
N SER A 216 9.28 2.50 1.81
CA SER A 216 8.40 1.84 2.77
C SER A 216 7.97 0.44 2.29
N GLU A 217 7.54 -0.41 3.23
CA GLU A 217 7.10 -1.78 2.96
C GLU A 217 5.60 -1.86 2.63
N ASN A 218 5.21 -2.88 1.84
CA ASN A 218 3.80 -3.23 1.60
C ASN A 218 2.92 -2.06 1.09
N ASN A 219 3.53 -1.13 0.32
CA ASN A 219 2.91 0.09 -0.17
C ASN A 219 2.32 0.98 0.95
N SER A 220 3.00 1.07 2.11
CA SER A 220 2.58 1.97 3.19
C SER A 220 2.90 3.44 2.91
N LEU A 221 2.04 4.32 3.42
CA LEU A 221 2.01 5.74 3.15
C LEU A 221 2.77 6.50 4.23
N ASN A 222 3.98 6.92 3.89
CA ASN A 222 4.69 7.98 4.60
C ASN A 222 4.51 9.33 3.86
N PRO A 223 4.94 10.48 4.42
CA PRO A 223 4.74 11.79 3.80
C PRO A 223 5.49 12.02 2.48
N GLU A 224 6.49 11.19 2.12
CA GLU A 224 7.17 11.21 0.81
C GLU A 224 6.22 10.58 -0.24
N VAL A 225 5.78 9.33 0.00
CA VAL A 225 4.82 8.61 -0.85
C VAL A 225 3.53 9.42 -1.07
N MET A 226 2.97 10.00 -0.01
CA MET A 226 1.77 10.84 -0.10
C MET A 226 1.97 12.04 -1.03
N LYS A 227 3.15 12.68 -1.01
CA LYS A 227 3.46 13.83 -1.87
C LYS A 227 3.68 13.42 -3.32
N GLU A 228 4.30 12.28 -3.57
CA GLU A 228 4.44 11.75 -4.93
C GLU A 228 3.06 11.47 -5.57
N VAL A 229 2.15 10.82 -4.84
CA VAL A 229 0.77 10.57 -5.30
C VAL A 229 0.02 11.89 -5.54
N GLN A 230 0.14 12.87 -4.64
CA GLN A 230 -0.45 14.20 -4.82
C GLN A 230 0.09 14.92 -6.06
N SER A 231 1.40 14.84 -6.32
CA SER A 231 2.04 15.40 -7.51
C SER A 231 1.57 14.72 -8.79
N ALA A 232 1.48 13.39 -8.79
CA ALA A 232 0.99 12.62 -9.93
C ALA A 232 -0.49 12.90 -10.24
N LEU A 233 -1.34 13.00 -9.21
CA LEU A 233 -2.74 13.42 -9.36
C LEU A 233 -2.82 14.86 -9.87
N SER A 234 -2.05 15.80 -9.33
CA SER A 234 -2.01 17.19 -9.83
C SER A 234 -1.62 17.27 -11.31
N THR A 235 -0.64 16.46 -11.73
CA THR A 235 -0.23 16.34 -13.14
C THR A 235 -1.36 15.76 -14.01
N ALA A 236 -1.99 14.68 -13.57
CA ALA A 236 -3.11 14.04 -14.29
C ALA A 236 -4.41 14.88 -14.28
N ALA A 237 -4.56 15.82 -13.35
CA ALA A 237 -5.63 16.81 -13.36
C ALA A 237 -5.44 17.85 -14.49
N ALA A 238 -4.19 18.27 -14.72
CA ALA A 238 -3.87 19.36 -15.65
C ALA A 238 -3.65 18.90 -17.10
N ASP A 239 -3.37 17.62 -17.34
CA ASP A 239 -3.11 17.09 -18.69
C ASP A 239 -4.39 16.66 -19.45
N ASP A 240 -4.24 16.07 -20.64
CA ASP A 240 -5.33 15.55 -21.49
C ASP A 240 -5.83 14.14 -21.11
N SER A 241 -5.40 13.58 -19.97
CA SER A 241 -5.97 12.32 -19.46
C SER A 241 -7.46 12.52 -19.17
N LYS A 242 -8.33 11.60 -19.62
CA LYS A 242 -9.77 11.65 -19.34
C LYS A 242 -10.12 11.10 -17.95
N LEU A 243 -9.29 10.20 -17.43
CA LEU A 243 -9.45 9.53 -16.13
C LEU A 243 -8.09 9.06 -15.59
N VAL A 244 -8.08 8.65 -14.32
CA VAL A 244 -6.93 8.04 -13.65
C VAL A 244 -7.25 6.59 -13.28
N LEU A 245 -6.32 5.68 -13.56
CA LEU A 245 -6.28 4.34 -12.98
C LEU A 245 -5.27 4.35 -11.82
N LEU A 246 -5.71 4.03 -10.60
CA LEU A 246 -4.85 3.80 -9.44
C LEU A 246 -4.75 2.29 -9.18
N SER A 247 -3.54 1.75 -9.13
CA SER A 247 -3.30 0.36 -8.72
C SER A 247 -2.01 0.23 -7.90
N ALA A 248 -1.59 -0.99 -7.60
CA ALA A 248 -0.32 -1.24 -6.92
C ALA A 248 0.49 -2.36 -7.60
N VAL A 249 1.78 -2.42 -7.26
CA VAL A 249 2.72 -3.49 -7.61
C VAL A 249 2.96 -4.35 -6.36
N GLY A 250 3.11 -5.67 -6.56
CA GLY A 250 3.33 -6.64 -5.48
C GLY A 250 2.05 -7.33 -5.01
N SER A 251 2.08 -7.91 -3.81
CA SER A 251 0.98 -8.69 -3.23
C SER A 251 0.02 -7.86 -2.37
N VAL A 252 0.35 -6.60 -2.06
CA VAL A 252 -0.43 -5.68 -1.21
C VAL A 252 -0.78 -4.42 -1.99
N PHE A 253 -2.04 -3.97 -1.90
CA PHE A 253 -2.47 -2.73 -2.55
C PHE A 253 -1.90 -1.53 -1.80
N CYS A 254 -2.28 -1.37 -0.52
CA CYS A 254 -1.80 -0.31 0.36
C CYS A 254 -2.13 -0.69 1.80
N CYS A 255 -1.13 -0.84 2.68
CA CYS A 255 -1.37 -1.17 4.08
C CYS A 255 -1.63 0.05 5.00
N GLY A 256 -1.88 1.23 4.43
CA GLY A 256 -2.24 2.44 5.17
C GLY A 256 -1.03 3.24 5.64
N LEU A 257 -1.12 3.90 6.79
CA LEU A 257 -0.02 4.71 7.33
C LEU A 257 1.23 3.88 7.62
N ASP A 258 2.39 4.44 7.27
CA ASP A 258 3.69 3.90 7.69
C ASP A 258 3.95 4.23 9.17
N PHE A 259 3.41 3.39 10.06
CA PHE A 259 3.63 3.52 11.50
C PHE A 259 5.11 3.34 11.90
N ILE A 260 5.91 2.57 11.14
CA ILE A 260 7.34 2.38 11.44
C ILE A 260 8.08 3.71 11.23
N TYR A 261 7.82 4.39 10.11
CA TYR A 261 8.29 5.76 9.89
C TYR A 261 7.74 6.71 10.96
N PHE A 262 6.44 6.68 11.23
CA PHE A 262 5.80 7.68 12.08
C PHE A 262 6.27 7.62 13.53
N ILE A 263 6.37 6.42 14.11
CA ILE A 263 6.82 6.22 15.49
C ILE A 263 8.26 6.72 15.69
N ARG A 264 9.15 6.48 14.71
CA ARG A 264 10.52 7.02 14.68
C ARG A 264 10.57 8.56 14.64
N ARG A 265 9.50 9.24 14.21
CA ARG A 265 9.39 10.72 14.24
C ARG A 265 8.73 11.21 15.53
N LEU A 266 7.78 10.46 16.08
CA LEU A 266 7.13 10.77 17.35
C LEU A 266 8.09 10.67 18.55
N THR A 267 9.20 9.94 18.42
CA THR A 267 10.32 9.95 19.38
C THR A 267 11.19 11.21 19.32
N ASP A 268 11.24 11.92 18.18
CA ASP A 268 12.03 13.16 18.03
C ASP A 268 11.31 14.36 18.67
N ASP A 269 10.07 14.63 18.22
CA ASP A 269 9.23 15.73 18.71
C ASP A 269 7.76 15.37 18.49
N ARG A 270 7.15 14.74 19.49
CA ARG A 270 5.77 14.22 19.41
C ARG A 270 4.77 15.26 18.93
N LYS A 271 4.81 16.48 19.46
CA LYS A 271 3.80 17.52 19.18
C LYS A 271 3.95 18.07 17.77
N ARG A 272 5.18 18.31 17.32
CA ARG A 272 5.47 18.81 15.97
C ARG A 272 5.21 17.75 14.91
N GLU A 273 5.68 16.52 15.12
CA GLU A 273 5.56 15.47 14.12
C GLU A 273 4.14 14.87 14.04
N SER A 274 3.37 14.86 15.14
CA SER A 274 1.92 14.53 15.07
C SER A 274 1.13 15.56 14.26
N THR A 275 1.42 16.85 14.45
CA THR A 275 0.80 17.95 13.69
C THR A 275 1.11 17.79 12.20
N LYS A 276 2.39 17.64 11.84
CA LYS A 276 2.82 17.42 10.45
C LYS A 276 2.19 16.19 9.81
N MET A 277 2.06 15.07 10.54
CA MET A 277 1.46 13.85 9.99
C MET A 277 -0.03 14.04 9.71
N ALA A 278 -0.78 14.63 10.65
CA ALA A 278 -2.19 14.92 10.45
C ALA A 278 -2.41 15.90 9.27
N GLU A 279 -1.52 16.89 9.09
CA GLU A 279 -1.56 17.78 7.92
C GLU A 279 -1.22 17.07 6.60
N ALA A 280 -0.26 16.13 6.62
CA ALA A 280 0.07 15.32 5.46
C ALA A 280 -1.13 14.44 5.02
N ILE A 281 -1.80 13.80 5.98
CA ILE A 281 -3.03 13.02 5.74
C ILE A 281 -4.15 13.92 5.23
N ARG A 282 -4.40 15.06 5.88
CA ARG A 282 -5.43 16.03 5.46
C ARG A 282 -5.25 16.44 4.00
N ASN A 283 -4.03 16.82 3.62
CA ASN A 283 -3.72 17.28 2.26
C ASN A 283 -3.83 16.14 1.24
N PHE A 284 -3.36 14.94 1.59
CA PHE A 284 -3.51 13.73 0.80
C PHE A 284 -4.98 13.39 0.54
N VAL A 285 -5.79 13.28 1.61
CA VAL A 285 -7.24 13.02 1.54
C VAL A 285 -7.98 14.11 0.75
N ASN A 286 -7.69 15.38 1.01
CA ASN A 286 -8.30 16.49 0.29
C ASN A 286 -8.02 16.42 -1.23
N THR A 287 -6.86 15.91 -1.63
CA THR A 287 -6.55 15.76 -3.06
C THR A 287 -7.54 14.83 -3.76
N PHE A 288 -7.99 13.73 -3.13
CA PHE A 288 -9.05 12.86 -3.66
C PHE A 288 -10.45 13.52 -3.63
N ILE A 289 -10.73 14.35 -2.61
CA ILE A 289 -11.99 15.10 -2.50
C ILE A 289 -12.14 16.11 -3.66
N GLN A 290 -11.07 16.85 -3.97
CA GLN A 290 -11.06 17.91 -4.98
C GLN A 290 -10.91 17.41 -6.43
N PHE A 291 -10.42 16.17 -6.64
CA PHE A 291 -10.05 15.69 -7.98
C PHE A 291 -11.26 15.52 -8.91
N LYS A 292 -11.26 16.26 -10.03
CA LYS A 292 -12.43 16.42 -10.93
C LYS A 292 -12.66 15.26 -11.90
N LYS A 293 -11.58 14.67 -12.44
CA LYS A 293 -11.65 13.54 -13.38
C LYS A 293 -11.98 12.23 -12.63
N PRO A 294 -12.54 11.20 -13.26
CA PRO A 294 -12.77 9.91 -12.59
C PRO A 294 -11.46 9.26 -12.10
N ILE A 295 -11.47 8.70 -10.90
CA ILE A 295 -10.43 7.82 -10.36
C ILE A 295 -11.02 6.42 -10.26
N ILE A 296 -10.46 5.50 -11.04
CA ILE A 296 -10.77 4.08 -11.02
C ILE A 296 -9.67 3.36 -10.24
N VAL A 297 -10.02 2.54 -9.24
CA VAL A 297 -9.04 1.84 -8.40
C VAL A 297 -9.07 0.34 -8.69
N ALA A 298 -7.91 -0.25 -8.96
CA ALA A 298 -7.71 -1.69 -9.11
C ALA A 298 -6.94 -2.25 -7.91
N VAL A 299 -7.68 -2.85 -6.97
CA VAL A 299 -7.18 -3.41 -5.71
C VAL A 299 -6.79 -4.88 -5.91
N ASN A 300 -5.49 -5.14 -6.06
CA ASN A 300 -4.92 -6.46 -6.33
C ASN A 300 -4.67 -7.34 -5.09
N GLY A 301 -4.77 -6.77 -3.88
CA GLY A 301 -4.43 -7.42 -2.61
C GLY A 301 -4.92 -6.62 -1.41
N PRO A 302 -4.39 -6.84 -0.19
CA PRO A 302 -4.86 -6.16 1.01
C PRO A 302 -4.87 -4.63 0.93
N ALA A 303 -5.97 -4.04 1.41
CA ALA A 303 -6.14 -2.60 1.61
C ALA A 303 -6.46 -2.34 3.10
N ILE A 304 -5.60 -1.58 3.81
CA ILE A 304 -5.65 -1.48 5.27
C ILE A 304 -5.61 -0.01 5.71
N GLY A 305 -6.40 0.36 6.72
CA GLY A 305 -6.43 1.71 7.30
C GLY A 305 -6.69 2.77 6.23
N LEU A 306 -5.79 3.76 6.14
CA LEU A 306 -5.84 4.80 5.11
C LEU A 306 -5.88 4.26 3.68
N GLY A 307 -5.32 3.07 3.42
CA GLY A 307 -5.39 2.40 2.11
C GLY A 307 -6.78 1.88 1.75
N ALA A 308 -7.65 1.66 2.74
CA ALA A 308 -9.05 1.29 2.55
C ALA A 308 -10.00 2.49 2.63
N SER A 309 -9.72 3.49 3.49
CA SER A 309 -10.59 4.65 3.68
C SER A 309 -10.57 5.65 2.52
N ILE A 310 -9.51 5.70 1.69
CA ILE A 310 -9.51 6.50 0.45
C ILE A 310 -10.37 5.91 -0.67
N LEU A 311 -10.77 4.63 -0.60
CA LEU A 311 -11.48 3.96 -1.69
C LEU A 311 -12.85 4.60 -2.00
N PRO A 312 -13.69 4.95 -1.01
CA PRO A 312 -14.95 5.68 -1.26
C PRO A 312 -14.77 7.13 -1.77
N LEU A 313 -13.56 7.68 -1.77
CA LEU A 313 -13.26 9.01 -2.35
C LEU A 313 -12.95 8.91 -3.85
N CYS A 314 -12.66 7.70 -4.33
CA CYS A 314 -12.56 7.35 -5.74
C CYS A 314 -13.96 6.99 -6.29
N ASP A 315 -14.08 6.78 -7.59
CA ASP A 315 -15.40 6.73 -8.26
C ASP A 315 -15.82 5.30 -8.64
N VAL A 316 -14.86 4.42 -8.91
CA VAL A 316 -15.11 2.98 -9.13
C VAL A 316 -13.97 2.18 -8.49
N VAL A 317 -14.32 1.10 -7.78
CA VAL A 317 -13.36 0.22 -7.11
C VAL A 317 -13.53 -1.21 -7.61
N TRP A 318 -12.52 -1.74 -8.27
CA TRP A 318 -12.46 -3.13 -8.71
C TRP A 318 -11.47 -3.92 -7.86
N ALA A 319 -11.93 -5.03 -7.30
CA ALA A 319 -11.12 -5.87 -6.43
C ALA A 319 -10.77 -7.21 -7.08
N ASN A 320 -9.55 -7.67 -6.85
CA ASN A 320 -9.18 -9.07 -7.02
C ASN A 320 -9.90 -9.88 -5.94
N GLU A 321 -10.41 -11.07 -6.25
CA GLU A 321 -11.04 -11.97 -5.27
C GLU A 321 -10.19 -12.19 -4.00
N LYS A 322 -8.85 -12.26 -4.15
CA LYS A 322 -7.89 -12.43 -3.06
C LYS A 322 -7.67 -11.17 -2.20
N ALA A 323 -8.21 -10.02 -2.61
CA ALA A 323 -8.12 -8.79 -1.82
C ALA A 323 -9.00 -8.86 -0.57
N TRP A 324 -8.57 -8.17 0.48
CA TRP A 324 -9.35 -7.97 1.68
C TRP A 324 -9.13 -6.57 2.25
N PHE A 325 -10.13 -6.08 2.99
CA PHE A 325 -10.27 -4.70 3.42
C PHE A 325 -10.41 -4.64 4.93
N GLN A 326 -9.65 -3.77 5.59
CA GLN A 326 -9.69 -3.65 7.06
C GLN A 326 -9.37 -2.21 7.50
N THR A 327 -10.04 -1.72 8.54
CA THR A 327 -9.77 -0.41 9.16
C THR A 327 -9.53 -0.56 10.66
N PRO A 328 -8.43 -1.19 11.11
CA PRO A 328 -8.22 -1.57 12.51
C PRO A 328 -7.73 -0.40 13.38
N TYR A 329 -8.36 0.77 13.25
CA TYR A 329 -7.97 2.03 13.87
C TYR A 329 -7.86 1.94 15.40
N THR A 330 -8.80 1.27 16.05
CA THR A 330 -8.79 1.02 17.50
C THR A 330 -7.63 0.14 17.96
N THR A 331 -7.15 -0.77 17.10
CA THR A 331 -5.98 -1.61 17.39
C THR A 331 -4.68 -0.81 17.29
N PHE A 332 -4.63 0.20 16.41
CA PHE A 332 -3.53 1.17 16.33
C PHE A 332 -3.62 2.27 17.40
N GLY A 333 -4.75 2.41 18.09
CA GLY A 333 -5.02 3.49 19.03
C GLY A 333 -5.26 4.85 18.37
N GLN A 334 -5.76 4.89 17.13
CA GLN A 334 -6.17 6.12 16.45
C GLN A 334 -7.69 6.18 16.23
N SER A 335 -8.20 7.38 15.95
CA SER A 335 -9.51 7.57 15.33
C SER A 335 -9.47 7.23 13.82
N PRO A 336 -10.62 7.06 13.16
CA PRO A 336 -10.66 6.90 11.71
C PRO A 336 -10.09 8.09 10.93
N ASP A 337 -9.76 7.84 9.67
CA ASP A 337 -9.25 8.79 8.68
C ASP A 337 -9.93 8.60 7.31
N GLY A 338 -9.58 9.42 6.31
CA GLY A 338 -10.03 9.28 4.92
C GLY A 338 -11.52 9.58 4.70
N CYS A 339 -12.14 10.40 5.54
CA CYS A 339 -13.59 10.64 5.59
C CYS A 339 -14.42 9.38 5.89
N SER A 340 -13.80 8.29 6.38
CA SER A 340 -14.51 7.04 6.65
C SER A 340 -15.57 7.18 7.73
N THR A 341 -15.48 8.18 8.62
CA THR A 341 -16.53 8.50 9.61
C THR A 341 -17.87 8.87 8.99
N VAL A 342 -17.88 9.42 7.77
CA VAL A 342 -19.12 9.74 7.02
C VAL A 342 -19.37 8.77 5.86
N MET A 343 -18.32 8.32 5.17
CA MET A 343 -18.46 7.49 3.98
C MET A 343 -18.84 6.04 4.30
N PHE A 344 -18.27 5.42 5.33
CA PHE A 344 -18.62 4.03 5.65
C PHE A 344 -20.10 3.93 6.09
N PRO A 345 -20.63 4.76 7.00
CA PRO A 345 -22.06 4.73 7.32
C PRO A 345 -22.99 4.92 6.11
N LYS A 346 -22.58 5.69 5.09
CA LYS A 346 -23.36 5.92 3.87
C LYS A 346 -23.38 4.73 2.91
N ILE A 347 -22.26 4.00 2.76
CA ILE A 347 -22.18 2.86 1.82
C ILE A 347 -22.65 1.53 2.42
N MET A 348 -22.47 1.30 3.73
CA MET A 348 -22.75 0.00 4.38
C MET A 348 -23.67 0.05 5.61
N GLY A 349 -24.19 1.24 5.95
CA GLY A 349 -24.98 1.47 7.15
C GLY A 349 -24.15 1.52 8.45
N GLY A 350 -24.66 2.22 9.46
CA GLY A 350 -23.93 2.50 10.70
C GLY A 350 -23.44 1.26 11.47
N ALA A 351 -24.20 0.15 11.46
CA ALA A 351 -23.80 -1.08 12.14
C ALA A 351 -22.56 -1.72 11.49
N SER A 352 -22.57 -1.93 10.17
CA SER A 352 -21.41 -2.44 9.42
C SER A 352 -20.21 -1.50 9.52
N ALA A 353 -20.45 -0.19 9.43
CA ALA A 353 -19.40 0.81 9.53
C ALA A 353 -18.71 0.75 10.89
N ASN A 354 -19.47 0.69 11.99
CA ASN A 354 -18.90 0.57 13.33
C ASN A 354 -18.18 -0.78 13.54
N GLU A 355 -18.64 -1.87 12.93
CA GLU A 355 -17.93 -3.16 12.96
C GLU A 355 -16.54 -3.08 12.29
N MET A 356 -16.42 -2.33 11.18
CA MET A 356 -15.12 -2.06 10.56
C MET A 356 -14.28 -1.08 11.37
N LEU A 357 -14.85 0.07 11.76
CA LEU A 357 -14.12 1.20 12.36
C LEU A 357 -13.73 0.99 13.83
N LEU A 358 -14.59 0.32 14.61
CA LEU A 358 -14.39 0.10 16.05
C LEU A 358 -13.86 -1.31 16.35
N SER A 359 -14.41 -2.34 15.73
CA SER A 359 -13.96 -3.73 15.93
C SER A 359 -12.82 -4.15 15.01
N GLY A 360 -12.48 -3.33 13.99
CA GLY A 360 -11.39 -3.62 13.07
C GLY A 360 -11.65 -4.83 12.18
N ARG A 361 -12.91 -5.17 11.88
CA ARG A 361 -13.25 -6.37 11.09
C ARG A 361 -12.57 -6.36 9.71
N LYS A 362 -12.04 -7.53 9.31
CA LYS A 362 -11.61 -7.82 7.93
C LYS A 362 -12.82 -8.21 7.08
N LEU A 363 -12.88 -7.69 5.86
CA LEU A 363 -13.82 -8.10 4.82
C LEU A 363 -13.06 -8.69 3.64
N THR A 364 -13.53 -9.81 3.11
CA THR A 364 -13.15 -10.31 1.78
C THR A 364 -13.62 -9.35 0.68
N ALA A 365 -13.08 -9.48 -0.54
CA ALA A 365 -13.55 -8.72 -1.69
C ALA A 365 -15.06 -8.86 -1.95
N GLN A 366 -15.64 -10.05 -1.76
CA GLN A 366 -17.07 -10.29 -1.94
C GLN A 366 -17.91 -9.60 -0.85
N GLU A 367 -17.51 -9.67 0.42
CA GLU A 367 -18.21 -8.96 1.52
C GLU A 367 -18.09 -7.44 1.38
N ALA A 368 -16.93 -6.94 0.94
CA ALA A 368 -16.73 -5.52 0.65
C ALA A 368 -17.60 -5.05 -0.53
N CYS A 369 -17.82 -5.90 -1.53
CA CYS A 369 -18.74 -5.65 -2.63
C CYS A 369 -20.20 -5.60 -2.15
N GLY A 370 -20.63 -6.58 -1.35
CA GLY A 370 -21.96 -6.61 -0.73
C GLY A 370 -22.22 -5.48 0.28
N LYS A 371 -21.17 -4.80 0.74
CA LYS A 371 -21.21 -3.60 1.59
C LYS A 371 -20.91 -2.30 0.82
N GLY A 372 -20.88 -2.30 -0.51
CA GLY A 372 -20.73 -1.10 -1.34
C GLY A 372 -19.35 -0.41 -1.27
N LEU A 373 -18.34 -1.05 -0.68
CA LEU A 373 -16.93 -0.56 -0.69
C LEU A 373 -16.19 -0.95 -1.98
N VAL A 374 -16.66 -2.00 -2.65
CA VAL A 374 -16.16 -2.50 -3.94
C VAL A 374 -17.31 -2.49 -4.94
N SER A 375 -17.05 -2.05 -6.17
CA SER A 375 -18.04 -2.00 -7.26
C SER A 375 -18.17 -3.34 -7.99
N GLN A 376 -17.05 -4.05 -8.18
CA GLN A 376 -17.03 -5.39 -8.80
C GLN A 376 -15.80 -6.19 -8.36
N VAL A 377 -15.95 -7.51 -8.25
CA VAL A 377 -14.87 -8.46 -7.95
C VAL A 377 -14.52 -9.26 -9.21
N PHE A 378 -13.23 -9.44 -9.49
CA PHE A 378 -12.74 -10.30 -10.59
C PHE A 378 -11.81 -11.41 -10.09
N TRP A 379 -11.81 -12.52 -10.83
CA TRP A 379 -10.99 -13.68 -10.54
C TRP A 379 -9.49 -13.38 -10.68
N PRO A 380 -8.61 -13.98 -9.84
CA PRO A 380 -7.20 -13.61 -9.81
C PRO A 380 -6.44 -13.81 -11.13
N GLY A 381 -6.83 -14.82 -11.93
CA GLY A 381 -6.18 -15.13 -13.21
C GLY A 381 -6.50 -14.15 -14.35
N THR A 382 -7.65 -13.49 -14.31
CA THR A 382 -8.09 -12.54 -15.36
C THR A 382 -8.13 -11.09 -14.91
N PHE A 383 -7.97 -10.82 -13.60
CA PHE A 383 -8.09 -9.50 -12.96
C PHE A 383 -7.48 -8.34 -13.79
N THR A 384 -6.21 -8.44 -14.18
CA THR A 384 -5.53 -7.37 -14.94
C THR A 384 -6.13 -7.17 -16.33
N GLN A 385 -6.57 -8.25 -17.00
CA GLN A 385 -7.18 -8.17 -18.32
C GLN A 385 -8.58 -7.53 -18.24
N GLU A 386 -9.41 -7.99 -17.30
CA GLU A 386 -10.76 -7.46 -17.03
C GLU A 386 -10.75 -5.96 -16.68
N VAL A 387 -9.78 -5.53 -15.86
CA VAL A 387 -9.57 -4.10 -15.54
C VAL A 387 -9.16 -3.32 -16.78
N MET A 388 -8.17 -3.79 -17.54
CA MET A 388 -7.63 -3.06 -18.70
C MET A 388 -8.64 -2.93 -19.86
N VAL A 389 -9.53 -3.90 -20.05
CA VAL A 389 -10.64 -3.81 -21.02
C VAL A 389 -11.58 -2.65 -20.63
N ARG A 390 -12.09 -2.64 -19.38
CA ARG A 390 -13.02 -1.62 -18.90
C ARG A 390 -12.41 -0.22 -18.82
N ILE A 391 -11.10 -0.11 -18.54
CA ILE A 391 -10.39 1.17 -18.61
C ILE A 391 -10.36 1.71 -20.05
N LYS A 392 -10.14 0.87 -21.05
CA LYS A 392 -10.17 1.28 -22.47
C LYS A 392 -11.58 1.69 -22.91
N GLU A 393 -12.61 1.00 -22.44
CA GLU A 393 -14.01 1.39 -22.67
C GLU A 393 -14.30 2.78 -22.08
N LEU A 394 -13.98 3.01 -20.81
CA LEU A 394 -14.13 4.33 -20.17
C LEU A 394 -13.27 5.42 -20.84
N ALA A 395 -12.04 5.11 -21.25
CA ALA A 395 -11.17 6.05 -21.95
C ALA A 395 -11.63 6.34 -23.39
N SER A 396 -12.50 5.52 -23.98
CA SER A 396 -13.14 5.81 -25.27
C SER A 396 -14.24 6.87 -25.17
N CYS A 397 -14.86 7.04 -23.99
CA CYS A 397 -15.94 7.99 -23.75
C CYS A 397 -15.53 9.47 -23.95
N ASN A 398 -16.53 10.34 -24.06
CA ASN A 398 -16.33 11.78 -24.09
C ASN A 398 -15.86 12.29 -22.70
N PRO A 399 -14.72 13.01 -22.60
CA PRO A 399 -14.17 13.45 -21.31
C PRO A 399 -15.09 14.43 -20.55
N VAL A 400 -15.77 15.34 -21.26
CA VAL A 400 -16.69 16.31 -20.65
C VAL A 400 -17.87 15.57 -20.00
N VAL A 401 -18.40 14.54 -20.65
CA VAL A 401 -19.49 13.72 -20.08
C VAL A 401 -19.03 13.01 -18.81
N LEU A 402 -17.80 12.50 -18.76
CA LEU A 402 -17.24 11.87 -17.57
C LEU A 402 -17.04 12.85 -16.41
N GLU A 403 -16.47 14.03 -16.69
CA GLU A 403 -16.23 15.08 -15.67
C GLU A 403 -17.55 15.65 -15.12
N GLU A 404 -18.52 15.97 -15.99
CA GLU A 404 -19.83 16.49 -15.56
C GLU A 404 -20.64 15.44 -14.79
N SER A 405 -20.61 14.17 -15.21
CA SER A 405 -21.26 13.07 -14.47
C SER A 405 -20.69 12.95 -13.05
N LYS A 406 -19.36 13.01 -12.92
CA LYS A 406 -18.70 13.00 -11.60
C LYS A 406 -19.02 14.27 -10.81
N ALA A 407 -19.04 15.45 -11.43
CA ALA A 407 -19.37 16.71 -10.77
C ALA A 407 -20.78 16.67 -10.15
N LEU A 408 -21.78 16.17 -10.90
CA LEU A 408 -23.16 16.00 -10.43
C LEU A 408 -23.27 15.00 -9.27
N VAL A 409 -22.51 13.90 -9.29
CA VAL A 409 -22.49 12.93 -8.18
C VAL A 409 -21.75 13.47 -6.95
N ARG A 410 -20.72 14.31 -7.14
CA ARG A 410 -19.85 14.80 -6.06
C ARG A 410 -20.39 16.05 -5.36
N CYS A 411 -21.22 16.86 -6.03
CA CYS A 411 -21.57 18.22 -5.57
C CYS A 411 -22.27 18.25 -4.20
N ASN A 412 -23.15 17.28 -3.92
CA ASN A 412 -23.91 17.19 -2.66
C ASN A 412 -23.07 16.67 -1.48
N MET A 413 -21.98 15.95 -1.74
CA MET A 413 -21.12 15.31 -0.74
C MET A 413 -19.84 16.10 -0.43
N LYS A 414 -19.37 16.94 -1.37
CA LYS A 414 -18.05 17.59 -1.30
C LYS A 414 -17.79 18.33 0.02
N VAL A 415 -18.71 19.20 0.45
CA VAL A 415 -18.56 20.01 1.67
C VAL A 415 -18.58 19.13 2.93
N GLU A 416 -19.38 18.06 2.94
CA GLU A 416 -19.43 17.11 4.05
C GLU A 416 -18.11 16.32 4.19
N LEU A 417 -17.51 15.94 3.05
CA LEU A 417 -16.19 15.28 2.99
C LEU A 417 -15.07 16.21 3.50
N GLU A 418 -15.03 17.47 3.03
CA GLU A 418 -14.07 18.48 3.48
C GLU A 418 -14.13 18.65 5.01
N GLN A 419 -15.33 18.83 5.56
CA GLN A 419 -15.52 18.94 7.00
C GLN A 419 -15.21 17.64 7.77
N ALA A 420 -15.48 16.47 7.19
CA ALA A 420 -15.13 15.19 7.81
C ALA A 420 -13.61 15.03 7.91
N ASN A 421 -12.87 15.36 6.85
CA ASN A 421 -11.41 15.32 6.80
C ASN A 421 -10.79 16.23 7.88
N GLU A 422 -11.25 17.48 8.01
CA GLU A 422 -10.76 18.39 9.07
C GLU A 422 -11.06 17.85 10.48
N ARG A 423 -12.30 17.38 10.73
CA ARG A 423 -12.69 16.82 12.05
C ARG A 423 -11.85 15.59 12.43
N GLU A 424 -11.66 14.66 11.50
CA GLU A 424 -10.83 13.48 11.69
C GLU A 424 -9.38 13.89 12.00
N CYS A 425 -8.79 14.80 11.21
CA CYS A 425 -7.41 15.25 11.40
C CYS A 425 -7.18 15.99 12.72
N GLU A 426 -8.11 16.83 13.19
CA GLU A 426 -7.99 17.47 14.51
C GLU A 426 -8.09 16.47 15.67
N VAL A 427 -8.91 15.42 15.54
CA VAL A 427 -8.97 14.35 16.53
C VAL A 427 -7.67 13.52 16.52
N LEU A 428 -7.10 13.23 15.34
CA LEU A 428 -5.80 12.56 15.22
C LEU A 428 -4.66 13.36 15.89
N LYS A 429 -4.58 14.67 15.64
CA LYS A 429 -3.61 15.57 16.33
C LYS A 429 -3.73 15.46 17.86
N LYS A 430 -4.96 15.50 18.38
CA LYS A 430 -5.25 15.37 19.81
C LYS A 430 -4.83 14.01 20.37
N ILE A 431 -5.16 12.91 19.68
CA ILE A 431 -4.84 11.55 20.13
C ILE A 431 -3.33 11.32 20.13
N TRP A 432 -2.63 11.64 19.05
CA TRP A 432 -1.18 11.45 18.93
C TRP A 432 -0.37 12.42 19.80
N GLY A 433 -0.93 13.59 20.14
CA GLY A 433 -0.38 14.49 21.15
C GLY A 433 -0.51 13.98 22.60
N SER A 434 -1.37 12.98 22.86
CA SER A 434 -1.58 12.40 24.19
C SER A 434 -0.52 11.36 24.57
N ALA A 435 -0.53 10.91 25.83
CA ALA A 435 0.25 9.74 26.26
C ALA A 435 -0.36 8.43 25.75
N GLN A 436 -1.66 8.21 25.98
CA GLN A 436 -2.36 6.96 25.69
C GLN A 436 -2.34 6.55 24.21
N GLY A 437 -2.35 7.54 23.30
CA GLY A 437 -2.24 7.30 21.86
C GLY A 437 -0.89 6.69 21.46
N MET A 438 0.20 7.09 22.11
CA MET A 438 1.54 6.51 21.87
C MET A 438 1.64 5.07 22.37
N ASP A 439 1.15 4.80 23.58
CA ASP A 439 1.25 3.48 24.21
C ASP A 439 0.55 2.41 23.36
N SER A 440 -0.59 2.78 22.77
CA SER A 440 -1.38 1.92 21.88
C SER A 440 -0.65 1.64 20.56
N MET A 441 -0.03 2.67 19.98
CA MET A 441 0.72 2.57 18.72
C MET A 441 2.03 1.75 18.88
N LEU A 442 2.71 1.87 20.02
CA LEU A 442 3.88 1.06 20.39
C LEU A 442 3.49 -0.41 20.64
N LYS A 443 2.37 -0.65 21.31
CA LYS A 443 1.84 -2.00 21.54
C LYS A 443 1.46 -2.71 20.24
N TYR A 444 1.02 -1.97 19.22
CA TYR A 444 0.79 -2.53 17.88
C TYR A 444 2.10 -3.00 17.22
N LEU A 445 3.18 -2.22 17.28
CA LEU A 445 4.49 -2.66 16.77
C LEU A 445 4.97 -3.96 17.44
N GLN A 446 4.84 -4.06 18.76
CA GLN A 446 5.26 -5.24 19.52
C GLN A 446 4.51 -6.50 19.06
N ARG A 447 3.17 -6.42 18.96
CA ARG A 447 2.38 -7.52 18.39
C ARG A 447 2.82 -7.90 16.98
N LYS A 448 3.16 -6.93 16.14
CA LYS A 448 3.64 -7.19 14.78
C LYS A 448 5.07 -7.78 14.70
N ILE A 449 5.77 -7.88 15.84
CA ILE A 449 7.04 -8.60 15.99
C ILE A 449 6.77 -10.01 16.58
N ASP A 450 5.79 -10.13 17.48
CA ASP A 450 5.44 -11.38 18.17
C ASP A 450 4.45 -12.29 17.38
N GLU A 451 3.78 -11.78 16.35
CA GLU A 451 2.79 -12.49 15.51
C GLU A 451 3.37 -13.00 14.15
N PHE A 452 4.67 -13.33 14.10
CA PHE A 452 5.35 -13.98 12.96
C PHE A 452 6.06 -15.27 13.36
#